data_AF-A0A3D3NLH0-F1
#
_entry.id   AF-A0A3D3NLH0-F1
#
_cell.length_a   1.000
_cell.length_b   1.000
_cell.length_c   1.000
_cell.angle_alpha   90.00
_cell.angle_beta   90.00
_cell.angle_gamma   90.00
#
_symmetry.space_group_name_H-M   'P 1'
#
loop_
_entity.id
_entity.type
_entity.pdbx_description
1 polymer ?
#
loop_
_entity_poly.entity_id
_entity_poly.type
_entity_poly.pdbx_seq_one_letter_code
_entity_poly.pdbx_strand_id
1 'polypeptide(L)'
;RQMEKSQREYYLNEQVKAIQKELGEGEDGADLEDLDRKVKAAGMSKEGLAKAQAEFRKLRLMSPMSAEATVVRNFIETLIALPWRKRTRISKDLAAAGKILDADHWGLEKVKERILEYLAVQQRVDRLKAPILCLVGPPGVGKTSLGQSIARATGRKFVRMSLGGVRDEAEIRGHRRTYIGSMPGKILQNMSKIGVRNPLFLLDEVDKMGQDFRGDPSSALLEVLDPEQNSTFVDHYVEVEYDLSEVMFVATANT
;
A
#
# COMPACT_ATOMS: atom_id res chain seq x y z
N ARG A 1 43.97 42.27 12.53
CA ARG A 1 43.43 41.28 13.50
C ARG A 1 42.10 40.64 13.08
N GLN A 2 41.33 41.15 12.09
CA GLN A 2 40.15 40.46 11.54
C GLN A 2 40.49 39.43 10.44
N MET A 3 41.51 39.69 9.60
CA MET A 3 41.92 38.78 8.51
C MET A 3 42.39 37.40 9.00
N GLU A 4 43.06 37.31 10.15
CA GLU A 4 43.49 36.02 10.74
C GLU A 4 42.31 35.17 11.22
N LYS A 5 41.20 35.78 11.67
CA LYS A 5 40.01 35.03 12.09
C LYS A 5 39.30 34.41 10.90
N SER A 6 39.11 35.16 9.80
CA SER A 6 38.49 34.62 8.58
C SER A 6 39.33 33.54 7.92
N GLN A 7 40.66 33.67 7.89
CA GLN A 7 41.52 32.60 7.38
C GLN A 7 41.47 31.35 8.26
N ARG A 8 41.39 31.52 9.58
CA ARG A 8 41.27 30.40 10.53
C ARG A 8 39.91 29.71 10.45
N GLU A 9 38.82 30.47 10.30
CA GLU A 9 37.48 29.91 10.05
C GLU A 9 37.40 29.19 8.70
N TYR A 10 38.00 29.75 7.65
CA TYR A 10 38.09 29.11 6.34
C TYR A 10 38.86 27.79 6.42
N TYR A 11 40.00 27.78 7.12
CA TYR A 11 40.82 26.58 7.31
C TYR A 11 40.13 25.52 8.17
N LEU A 12 39.43 25.93 9.23
CA LEU A 12 38.62 25.03 10.05
C LEU A 12 37.44 24.44 9.26
N ASN A 13 36.75 25.24 8.43
CA ASN A 13 35.68 24.74 7.56
C ASN A 13 36.19 23.79 6.47
N GLU A 14 37.37 24.05 5.91
CA GLU A 14 38.03 23.12 4.96
C GLU A 14 38.45 21.83 5.66
N GLN A 15 38.97 21.87 6.90
CA GLN A 15 39.27 20.67 7.67
C GLN A 15 38.01 19.89 8.06
N VAL A 16 36.93 20.57 8.45
CA VAL A 16 35.63 19.92 8.70
C VAL A 16 35.15 19.26 7.41
N LYS A 17 35.17 19.97 6.27
CA LYS A 17 34.81 19.36 4.97
C LYS A 17 35.69 18.17 4.59
N ALA A 18 36.99 18.23 4.86
CA ALA A 18 37.92 17.12 4.58
C ALA A 18 37.62 15.92 5.49
N ILE A 19 37.35 16.16 6.78
CA ILE A 19 36.96 15.14 7.75
C ILE A 19 35.62 14.53 7.37
N GLN A 20 34.62 15.32 6.98
CA GLN A 20 33.32 14.84 6.48
C GLN A 20 33.46 14.01 5.20
N LYS A 21 34.42 14.37 4.34
CA LYS A 21 34.72 13.64 3.11
C LYS A 21 35.47 12.33 3.36
N GLU A 22 36.35 12.28 4.37
CA GLU A 22 36.99 11.04 4.82
C GLU A 22 36.05 10.13 5.63
N LEU A 23 35.05 10.71 6.32
CA LEU A 23 34.00 9.99 7.07
C LEU A 23 32.85 9.48 6.18
N GLY A 24 32.83 9.79 4.88
CA GLY A 24 31.77 9.37 3.96
C GLY A 24 30.48 10.23 4.01
N GLU A 25 30.41 11.25 4.87
CA GLU A 25 29.22 12.10 5.06
C GLU A 25 28.79 12.89 3.81
N GLY A 26 29.69 13.02 2.81
CA GLY A 26 29.38 13.67 1.54
C GLY A 26 28.34 12.91 0.68
N GLU A 27 28.28 11.59 0.79
CA GLU A 27 27.24 10.76 0.12
C GLU A 27 25.95 10.74 0.96
N ASP A 28 26.06 10.67 2.29
CA ASP A 28 24.92 10.62 3.21
C ASP A 28 24.08 11.91 3.17
N GLY A 29 24.72 13.08 3.01
CA GLY A 29 24.02 14.37 2.90
C GLY A 29 23.15 14.45 1.63
N ALA A 30 23.64 13.94 0.50
CA ALA A 30 22.90 13.93 -0.76
C ALA A 30 21.70 12.98 -0.71
N ASP A 31 21.86 11.81 -0.08
CA ASP A 31 20.80 10.83 0.11
C ASP A 31 19.66 11.35 1.02
N LEU A 32 20.01 12.06 2.10
CA LEU A 32 19.01 12.70 2.96
C LEU A 32 18.22 13.81 2.24
N GLU A 33 18.87 14.60 1.40
CA GLU A 33 18.19 15.61 0.58
C GLU A 33 17.23 14.98 -0.44
N ASP A 34 17.64 13.89 -1.08
CA ASP A 34 16.78 13.15 -2.01
C ASP A 34 15.59 12.52 -1.30
N LEU A 35 15.78 12.01 -0.07
CA LEU A 35 14.69 11.50 0.75
C LEU A 35 13.69 12.61 1.11
N ASP A 36 14.15 13.79 1.51
CA ASP A 36 13.27 14.95 1.78
C ASP A 36 12.46 15.37 0.54
N ARG A 37 13.10 15.41 -0.63
CA ARG A 37 12.42 15.67 -1.90
C ARG A 37 11.33 14.64 -2.17
N LYS A 38 11.63 13.35 -2.00
CA LYS A 38 10.65 12.25 -2.17
C LYS A 38 9.48 12.36 -1.18
N VAL A 39 9.73 12.66 0.09
CA VAL A 39 8.68 12.88 1.10
C VAL A 39 7.71 13.98 0.66
N LYS A 40 8.25 15.12 0.19
CA LYS A 40 7.43 16.25 -0.28
C LYS A 40 6.67 15.93 -1.57
N ALA A 41 7.28 15.15 -2.47
CA ALA A 41 6.70 14.78 -3.76
C ALA A 41 5.66 13.64 -3.68
N ALA A 42 5.69 12.80 -2.64
CA ALA A 42 4.82 11.62 -2.50
C ALA A 42 3.32 11.97 -2.47
N GLY A 43 2.98 13.21 -2.09
CA GLY A 43 1.60 13.69 -2.10
C GLY A 43 0.73 13.14 -0.98
N MET A 44 1.35 12.81 0.17
CA MET A 44 0.74 12.26 1.37
C MET A 44 -0.44 13.09 1.91
N SER A 45 -1.27 12.48 2.75
CA SER A 45 -2.25 13.20 3.58
C SER A 45 -1.52 14.19 4.51
N LYS A 46 -2.25 15.16 5.08
CA LYS A 46 -1.67 16.13 6.02
C LYS A 46 -1.03 15.42 7.22
N GLU A 47 -1.71 14.40 7.74
CA GLU A 47 -1.23 13.58 8.84
C GLU A 47 -0.01 12.75 8.43
N GLY A 48 -0.08 12.04 7.30
CA GLY A 48 1.03 11.24 6.78
C GLY A 48 2.29 12.06 6.53
N LEU A 49 2.14 13.26 5.95
CA LEU A 49 3.25 14.19 5.72
C LEU A 49 3.86 14.69 7.04
N ALA A 50 3.02 15.08 8.01
CA ALA A 50 3.48 15.54 9.31
C ALA A 50 4.28 14.45 10.04
N LYS A 51 3.82 13.20 9.98
CA LYS A 51 4.50 12.05 10.58
C LYS A 51 5.80 11.72 9.86
N ALA A 52 5.80 11.67 8.52
CA ALA A 52 7.00 11.45 7.72
C ALA A 52 8.08 12.52 8.01
N GLN A 53 7.68 13.80 8.09
CA GLN A 53 8.59 14.90 8.42
C GLN A 53 9.12 14.83 9.85
N ALA A 54 8.29 14.41 10.81
CA ALA A 54 8.73 14.25 12.19
C ALA A 54 9.79 13.14 12.31
N GLU A 55 9.57 12.00 11.66
CA GLU A 55 10.54 10.91 11.63
C GLU A 55 11.81 11.26 10.82
N PHE A 56 11.66 12.01 9.71
CA PHE A 56 12.81 12.51 8.95
C PHE A 56 13.70 13.45 9.77
N ARG A 57 13.12 14.33 10.60
CA ARG A 57 13.90 15.19 11.51
C ARG A 57 14.70 14.38 12.52
N LYS A 58 14.14 13.27 13.03
CA LYS A 58 14.86 12.36 13.93
C LYS A 58 16.01 11.65 13.18
N LEU A 59 15.75 11.15 11.97
CA LEU A 59 16.75 10.47 11.15
C LEU A 59 17.98 11.34 10.89
N ARG A 60 17.80 12.65 10.63
CA ARG A 60 18.90 13.60 10.42
C ARG A 60 19.84 13.78 11.63
N LEU A 61 19.36 13.47 12.83
CA LEU A 61 20.15 13.57 14.07
C LEU A 61 20.79 12.23 14.47
N MET A 62 20.41 11.13 13.80
CA MET A 62 20.90 9.79 14.09
C MET A 62 22.18 9.49 13.30
N SER A 63 23.05 8.66 13.86
CA SER A 63 24.19 8.10 13.13
C SER A 63 23.68 7.18 12.01
N PRO A 64 24.14 7.33 10.75
CA PRO A 64 23.72 6.50 9.62
C PRO A 64 23.93 4.99 9.83
N MET A 65 24.91 4.61 10.65
CA MET A 65 25.23 3.21 10.95
C MET A 65 24.41 2.61 12.11
N SER A 66 23.50 3.38 12.71
CA SER A 66 22.64 2.89 13.79
C SER A 66 21.53 1.98 13.26
N ALA A 67 21.26 0.88 13.97
CA ALA A 67 20.11 0.02 13.70
C ALA A 67 18.77 0.78 13.76
N GLU A 68 18.68 1.81 14.63
CA GLU A 68 17.48 2.66 14.74
C GLU A 68 17.31 3.54 13.49
N ALA A 69 18.41 4.06 12.93
CA ALA A 69 18.38 4.86 11.71
C ALA A 69 17.83 4.04 10.53
N THR A 70 18.22 2.77 10.41
CA THR A 70 17.69 1.84 9.41
C THR A 70 16.19 1.62 9.56
N VAL A 71 15.68 1.44 10.79
CA VAL A 71 14.24 1.25 11.03
C VAL A 71 13.45 2.51 10.65
N VAL A 72 13.94 3.70 11.02
CA VAL A 72 13.29 4.97 10.68
C VAL A 72 13.34 5.23 9.18
N ARG A 73 14.46 4.94 8.52
CA ARG A 73 14.60 5.05 7.06
C ARG A 73 13.60 4.14 6.35
N ASN A 74 13.55 2.86 6.70
CA ASN A 74 12.61 1.90 6.11
C ASN A 74 11.15 2.33 6.30
N PHE A 75 10.83 2.94 7.44
CA PHE A 75 9.51 3.50 7.70
C PHE A 75 9.19 4.67 6.76
N ILE A 76 10.11 5.62 6.59
CA ILE A 76 9.94 6.75 5.67
C ILE A 76 9.81 6.25 4.23
N GLU A 77 10.63 5.29 3.82
CA GLU A 77 10.56 4.68 2.50
C GLU A 77 9.23 3.95 2.26
N THR A 78 8.72 3.24 3.28
CA THR A 78 7.40 2.60 3.23
C THR A 78 6.30 3.63 2.99
N LEU A 79 6.33 4.75 3.72
CA LEU A 79 5.40 5.86 3.53
C LEU A 79 5.50 6.46 2.13
N ILE A 80 6.70 6.67 1.60
CA ILE A 80 6.91 7.22 0.25
C ILE A 80 6.39 6.26 -0.83
N ALA A 81 6.58 4.95 -0.65
CA ALA A 81 6.20 3.93 -1.62
C ALA A 81 4.67 3.75 -1.75
N LEU A 82 3.92 4.11 -0.71
CA LEU A 82 2.46 4.04 -0.75
C LEU A 82 1.88 5.02 -1.80
N PRO A 83 0.90 4.60 -2.61
CA PRO A 83 0.30 5.47 -3.61
C PRO A 83 -0.69 6.45 -2.96
N TRP A 84 -0.29 7.69 -2.68
CA TRP A 84 -1.17 8.70 -2.06
C TRP A 84 -2.05 9.49 -3.03
N ARG A 85 -1.66 9.60 -4.30
CA ARG A 85 -2.40 10.36 -5.33
C ARG A 85 -2.57 9.62 -6.65
N LYS A 86 -1.64 8.73 -6.98
CA LYS A 86 -1.57 8.08 -8.28
C LYS A 86 -2.76 7.14 -8.47
N ARG A 87 -3.51 7.33 -9.55
CA ARG A 87 -4.71 6.55 -9.90
C ARG A 87 -4.61 6.02 -11.33
N THR A 88 -5.22 4.88 -11.58
CA THR A 88 -5.50 4.39 -12.94
C THR A 88 -6.77 5.01 -13.50
N ARG A 89 -6.85 5.16 -14.82
CA ARG A 89 -8.07 5.58 -15.50
C ARG A 89 -9.05 4.41 -15.52
N ILE A 90 -10.17 4.55 -14.83
CA ILE A 90 -11.21 3.54 -14.76
C ILE A 90 -12.08 3.61 -16.03
N SER A 91 -12.38 2.44 -16.60
CA SER A 91 -13.38 2.28 -17.66
C SER A 91 -14.77 2.07 -17.04
N LYS A 92 -15.77 2.80 -17.54
CA LYS A 92 -17.19 2.65 -17.18
C LYS A 92 -18.03 2.09 -18.35
N ASP A 93 -17.40 1.43 -19.31
CA ASP A 93 -18.11 0.85 -20.45
C ASP A 93 -18.53 -0.59 -20.14
N LEU A 94 -19.83 -0.80 -19.88
CA LEU A 94 -20.38 -2.14 -19.63
C LEU A 94 -20.37 -3.02 -20.87
N ALA A 95 -20.55 -2.44 -22.06
CA ALA A 95 -20.54 -3.21 -23.30
C ALA A 95 -19.14 -3.73 -23.60
N ALA A 96 -18.11 -2.91 -23.36
CA ALA A 96 -16.73 -3.35 -23.42
C ALA A 96 -16.41 -4.41 -22.36
N ALA A 97 -16.90 -4.23 -21.12
CA ALA A 97 -16.72 -5.21 -20.05
C ALA A 97 -17.32 -6.58 -20.41
N GLY A 98 -18.52 -6.62 -20.99
CA GLY A 98 -19.17 -7.85 -21.45
C GLY A 98 -18.33 -8.57 -22.50
N LYS A 99 -17.89 -7.85 -23.53
CA LYS A 99 -17.01 -8.40 -24.58
C LYS A 99 -15.71 -9.00 -24.02
N ILE A 100 -15.10 -8.35 -23.01
CA ILE A 100 -13.87 -8.87 -22.38
C ILE A 100 -14.16 -10.15 -21.59
N LEU A 101 -15.26 -10.18 -20.82
CA LEU A 101 -15.67 -11.38 -20.08
C LEU A 101 -15.99 -12.54 -21.04
N ASP A 102 -16.63 -12.27 -22.17
CA ASP A 102 -16.96 -13.26 -23.19
C ASP A 102 -15.73 -13.78 -23.93
N ALA A 103 -14.75 -12.91 -24.19
CA ALA A 103 -13.50 -13.31 -24.83
C ALA A 103 -12.62 -14.17 -23.91
N ASP A 104 -12.58 -13.86 -22.61
CA ASP A 104 -11.72 -14.55 -21.66
C ASP A 104 -12.33 -15.85 -21.12
N HIS A 105 -13.66 -15.97 -21.09
CA HIS A 105 -14.37 -17.09 -20.46
C HIS A 105 -15.48 -17.59 -21.37
N TRP A 106 -15.42 -18.87 -21.77
CA TRP A 106 -16.48 -19.50 -22.54
C TRP A 106 -17.66 -19.90 -21.63
N GLY A 107 -18.89 -19.59 -22.03
CA GLY A 107 -20.10 -19.89 -21.24
C GLY A 107 -20.26 -19.00 -20.01
N LEU A 108 -20.66 -19.57 -18.86
CA LEU A 108 -20.87 -18.85 -17.60
C LEU A 108 -21.84 -17.65 -17.68
N GLU A 109 -22.84 -17.72 -18.56
CA GLU A 109 -23.77 -16.61 -18.85
C GLU A 109 -24.33 -15.95 -17.59
N LYS A 110 -24.87 -16.75 -16.66
CA LYS A 110 -25.44 -16.25 -15.40
C LYS A 110 -24.40 -15.53 -14.51
N VAL A 111 -23.16 -16.01 -14.50
CA VAL A 111 -22.08 -15.43 -13.68
C VAL A 111 -21.63 -14.11 -14.30
N LYS A 112 -21.44 -14.07 -15.62
CA LYS A 112 -21.07 -12.86 -16.35
C LYS A 112 -22.15 -11.80 -16.24
N GLU A 113 -23.43 -12.17 -16.40
CA GLU A 113 -24.56 -11.28 -16.20
C GLU A 113 -24.53 -10.66 -14.80
N ARG A 114 -24.32 -11.46 -13.75
CA ARG A 114 -24.21 -10.96 -12.37
C ARG A 114 -23.02 -10.03 -12.15
N ILE A 115 -21.88 -10.30 -12.80
CA ILE A 115 -20.72 -9.41 -12.78
C ILE A 115 -21.06 -8.08 -13.45
N LEU A 116 -21.74 -8.10 -14.60
CA LEU A 116 -22.15 -6.89 -15.31
C LEU A 116 -23.16 -6.07 -14.50
N GLU A 117 -24.13 -6.70 -13.85
CA GLU A 117 -25.05 -6.05 -12.91
C GLU A 117 -24.30 -5.34 -11.78
N TYR A 118 -23.32 -6.05 -11.18
CA TYR A 118 -22.48 -5.49 -10.13
C TYR A 118 -21.71 -4.25 -10.61
N LEU A 119 -21.07 -4.34 -11.78
CA LEU A 119 -20.37 -3.21 -12.39
C LEU A 119 -21.31 -2.05 -12.73
N ALA A 120 -22.54 -2.34 -13.16
CA ALA A 120 -23.55 -1.33 -13.48
C ALA A 120 -23.97 -0.55 -12.23
N VAL A 121 -24.12 -1.22 -11.08
CA VAL A 121 -24.39 -0.55 -9.79
C VAL A 121 -23.21 0.33 -9.41
N GLN A 122 -21.97 -0.16 -9.53
CA GLN A 122 -20.78 0.65 -9.21
C GLN A 122 -20.61 1.89 -10.09
N GLN A 123 -21.10 1.88 -11.33
CA GLN A 123 -21.00 3.06 -12.19
C GLN A 123 -21.84 4.24 -11.71
N ARG A 124 -22.95 3.95 -11.00
CA ARG A 124 -23.91 4.95 -10.53
C ARG A 124 -23.54 5.56 -9.18
N VAL A 125 -22.65 4.93 -8.41
CA VAL A 125 -22.28 5.39 -7.07
C VAL A 125 -20.84 5.88 -7.08
N ASP A 126 -20.59 7.11 -6.61
CA ASP A 126 -19.24 7.70 -6.59
C ASP A 126 -18.32 7.05 -5.55
N ARG A 127 -18.88 6.38 -4.55
CA ARG A 127 -18.14 5.60 -3.55
C ARG A 127 -18.59 4.15 -3.58
N LEU A 128 -17.62 3.25 -3.44
CA LEU A 128 -17.81 1.80 -3.37
C LEU A 128 -18.48 1.40 -2.04
N LYS A 129 -19.72 1.86 -1.81
CA LYS A 129 -20.57 1.40 -0.70
C LYS A 129 -21.32 0.11 -1.03
N ALA A 130 -21.12 -0.43 -2.22
CA ALA A 130 -21.77 -1.66 -2.65
C ALA A 130 -21.11 -2.87 -1.97
N PRO A 131 -21.88 -3.92 -1.65
CA PRO A 131 -21.32 -5.17 -1.12
C PRO A 131 -20.20 -5.71 -2.00
N ILE A 132 -19.21 -6.35 -1.39
CA ILE A 132 -18.11 -6.96 -2.16
C ILE A 132 -18.60 -8.16 -2.97
N LEU A 133 -18.04 -8.34 -4.15
CA LEU A 133 -18.34 -9.51 -4.97
C LEU A 133 -17.57 -10.72 -4.42
N CYS A 134 -18.27 -11.80 -4.06
CA CYS A 134 -17.67 -13.07 -3.68
C CYS A 134 -17.98 -14.14 -4.74
N LEU A 135 -16.92 -14.74 -5.31
CA LEU A 135 -17.02 -15.82 -6.28
C LEU A 135 -16.85 -17.16 -5.55
N VAL A 136 -17.91 -17.96 -5.51
CA VAL A 136 -17.93 -19.26 -4.81
C VAL A 136 -18.06 -20.39 -5.81
N GLY A 137 -17.30 -21.47 -5.62
CA GLY A 137 -17.39 -22.68 -6.43
C GLY A 137 -16.21 -23.62 -6.19
N PRO A 138 -16.18 -24.83 -6.80
CA PRO A 138 -15.09 -25.76 -6.59
C PRO A 138 -13.72 -25.21 -7.06
N PRO A 139 -12.59 -25.80 -6.63
CA PRO A 139 -11.27 -25.44 -7.15
C PRO A 139 -11.18 -25.71 -8.66
N GLY A 140 -10.42 -24.90 -9.38
CA GLY A 140 -10.18 -25.10 -10.82
C GLY A 140 -11.22 -24.49 -11.77
N VAL A 141 -12.32 -23.89 -11.27
CA VAL A 141 -13.37 -23.29 -12.12
C VAL A 141 -13.07 -21.89 -12.66
N GLY A 142 -11.84 -21.38 -12.48
CA GLY A 142 -11.45 -20.07 -13.03
C GLY A 142 -11.89 -18.84 -12.21
N LYS A 143 -12.12 -18.97 -10.90
CA LYS A 143 -12.47 -17.82 -10.03
C LYS A 143 -11.42 -16.70 -10.09
N THR A 144 -10.15 -17.08 -10.04
CA THR A 144 -9.01 -16.14 -10.11
C THR A 144 -8.91 -15.48 -11.49
N SER A 145 -9.16 -16.23 -12.57
CA SER A 145 -9.13 -15.67 -13.93
C SER A 145 -10.31 -14.74 -14.18
N LEU A 146 -11.50 -15.00 -13.61
CA LEU A 146 -12.61 -14.04 -13.62
C LEU A 146 -12.23 -12.72 -12.95
N GLY A 147 -11.57 -12.76 -11.79
CA GLY A 147 -11.05 -11.56 -11.12
C GLY A 147 -10.08 -10.74 -11.99
N GLN A 148 -9.22 -11.41 -12.76
CA GLN A 148 -8.31 -10.76 -13.70
C GLN A 148 -9.07 -10.11 -14.87
N SER A 149 -10.10 -10.77 -15.41
CA SER A 149 -10.94 -10.22 -16.46
C SER A 149 -11.73 -9.00 -15.98
N ILE A 150 -12.22 -8.99 -14.74
CA ILE A 150 -12.88 -7.84 -14.13
C ILE A 150 -11.91 -6.65 -14.00
N ALA A 151 -10.66 -6.91 -13.57
CA ALA A 151 -9.65 -5.86 -13.47
C ALA A 151 -9.34 -5.26 -14.85
N ARG A 152 -9.21 -6.12 -15.88
CA ARG A 152 -8.99 -5.69 -17.27
C ARG A 152 -10.16 -4.89 -17.82
N ALA A 153 -11.39 -5.36 -17.60
CA ALA A 153 -12.62 -4.72 -18.02
C ALA A 153 -12.79 -3.32 -17.40
N THR A 154 -12.42 -3.16 -16.14
CA THR A 154 -12.52 -1.88 -15.41
C THR A 154 -11.29 -0.99 -15.59
N GLY A 155 -10.23 -1.45 -16.26
CA GLY A 155 -8.98 -0.71 -16.44
C GLY A 155 -8.17 -0.56 -15.15
N ARG A 156 -8.41 -1.42 -14.15
CA ARG A 156 -7.71 -1.40 -12.86
C ARG A 156 -6.50 -2.32 -12.89
N LYS A 157 -5.45 -1.97 -12.15
CA LYS A 157 -4.35 -2.89 -11.91
C LYS A 157 -4.82 -4.05 -11.04
N PHE A 158 -4.46 -5.27 -11.40
CA PHE A 158 -4.81 -6.48 -10.67
C PHE A 158 -3.76 -6.82 -9.62
N VAL A 159 -4.21 -7.15 -8.40
CA VAL A 159 -3.37 -7.75 -7.37
C VAL A 159 -4.11 -8.91 -6.71
N ARG A 160 -3.39 -10.01 -6.47
CA ARG A 160 -3.92 -11.20 -5.81
C ARG A 160 -3.26 -11.34 -4.45
N MET A 161 -4.08 -11.53 -3.43
CA MET A 161 -3.67 -11.80 -2.06
C MET A 161 -4.32 -13.10 -1.61
N SER A 162 -3.51 -14.11 -1.32
CA SER A 162 -3.98 -15.38 -0.76
C SER A 162 -4.25 -15.21 0.72
N LEU A 163 -5.47 -15.54 1.14
CA LEU A 163 -5.89 -15.58 2.54
C LEU A 163 -5.90 -17.00 3.11
N GLY A 164 -5.75 -18.01 2.24
CA GLY A 164 -5.58 -19.39 2.68
C GLY A 164 -4.39 -19.54 3.62
N GLY A 165 -4.66 -20.05 4.83
CA GLY A 165 -3.65 -20.27 5.86
C GLY A 165 -3.24 -19.02 6.65
N VAL A 166 -3.88 -17.86 6.41
CA VAL A 166 -3.72 -16.69 7.28
C VAL A 166 -4.36 -16.99 8.63
N ARG A 167 -3.60 -16.73 9.71
CA ARG A 167 -4.01 -16.99 11.08
C ARG A 167 -3.76 -15.82 12.04
N ASP A 168 -2.94 -14.86 11.63
CA ASP A 168 -2.56 -13.71 12.46
C ASP A 168 -3.10 -12.43 11.84
N GLU A 169 -3.69 -11.58 12.67
CA GLU A 169 -4.14 -10.23 12.33
C GLU A 169 -3.00 -9.35 11.79
N ALA A 170 -1.78 -9.58 12.27
CA ALA A 170 -0.60 -8.86 11.81
C ALA A 170 -0.33 -9.05 10.31
N GLU A 171 -0.85 -10.11 9.67
CA GLU A 171 -0.76 -10.26 8.22
C GLU A 171 -1.62 -9.24 7.46
N ILE A 172 -2.70 -8.75 8.07
CA ILE A 172 -3.59 -7.74 7.48
C ILE A 172 -3.16 -6.33 7.91
N ARG A 173 -2.97 -6.08 9.22
CA ARG A 173 -2.68 -4.77 9.82
C ARG A 173 -1.20 -4.48 10.09
N GLY A 174 -0.31 -5.43 9.86
CA GLY A 174 1.12 -5.27 10.14
C GLY A 174 1.49 -5.39 11.61
N HIS A 175 2.80 -5.33 11.88
CA HIS A 175 3.35 -5.32 13.23
C HIS A 175 3.58 -3.90 13.72
N ARG A 176 3.48 -3.69 15.04
CA ARG A 176 3.95 -2.45 15.66
C ARG A 176 5.44 -2.25 15.38
N ARG A 177 5.85 -1.01 15.17
CA ARG A 177 7.24 -0.61 14.89
C ARG A 177 8.15 -0.69 16.14
N THR A 178 8.22 -1.86 16.77
CA THR A 178 8.97 -2.09 18.02
C THR A 178 10.22 -2.96 17.84
N TYR A 179 10.27 -3.78 16.78
CA TYR A 179 11.39 -4.70 16.54
C TYR A 179 12.04 -4.50 15.17
N ILE A 180 13.34 -4.76 15.08
CA ILE A 180 14.06 -4.89 13.81
C ILE A 180 13.41 -6.05 13.06
N GLY A 181 12.84 -5.77 11.87
CA GLY A 181 12.06 -6.73 11.09
C GLY A 181 10.53 -6.56 11.18
N SER A 182 10.04 -5.56 11.92
CA SER A 182 8.62 -5.16 11.84
C SER A 182 8.29 -4.73 10.41
N MET A 183 7.18 -5.21 9.88
CA MET A 183 6.74 -4.94 8.51
C MET A 183 5.27 -4.49 8.50
N PRO A 184 4.87 -3.67 7.51
CA PRO A 184 3.48 -3.34 7.28
C PRO A 184 2.68 -4.58 6.86
N GLY A 185 1.37 -4.54 7.01
CA GLY A 185 0.47 -5.62 6.61
C GLY A 185 0.51 -5.88 5.09
N LYS A 186 0.10 -7.09 4.68
CA LYS A 186 0.09 -7.51 3.28
C LYS A 186 -0.76 -6.58 2.39
N ILE A 187 -1.78 -5.94 2.93
CA ILE A 187 -2.59 -4.95 2.19
C ILE A 187 -1.70 -3.77 1.76
N LEU A 188 -1.03 -3.12 2.70
CA LEU A 188 -0.17 -1.98 2.39
C LEU A 188 1.08 -2.37 1.59
N GLN A 189 1.67 -3.54 1.84
CA GLN A 189 2.76 -4.06 1.01
C GLN A 189 2.35 -4.19 -0.47
N ASN A 190 1.17 -4.75 -0.72
CA ASN A 190 0.62 -4.89 -2.07
C ASN A 190 0.26 -3.54 -2.68
N MET A 191 -0.24 -2.58 -1.89
CA MET A 191 -0.48 -1.20 -2.33
C MET A 191 0.81 -0.51 -2.78
N SER A 192 1.89 -0.64 -2.01
CA SER A 192 3.21 -0.11 -2.38
C SER A 192 3.73 -0.75 -3.67
N LYS A 193 3.55 -2.08 -3.83
CA LYS A 193 3.99 -2.81 -5.04
C LYS A 193 3.21 -2.40 -6.29
N ILE A 194 1.90 -2.22 -6.18
CA ILE A 194 1.03 -1.91 -7.34
C ILE A 194 1.12 -0.43 -7.74
N GLY A 195 1.40 0.44 -6.77
CA GLY A 195 1.72 1.86 -6.95
C GLY A 195 0.55 2.70 -7.49
N VAL A 196 -0.70 2.28 -7.23
CA VAL A 196 -1.92 3.03 -7.56
C VAL A 196 -2.95 2.90 -6.43
N ARG A 197 -3.80 3.91 -6.23
CA ARG A 197 -4.82 3.96 -5.18
C ARG A 197 -6.05 3.10 -5.43
N ASN A 198 -6.37 2.87 -6.70
CA ASN A 198 -7.61 2.23 -7.13
C ASN A 198 -7.40 0.86 -7.83
N PRO A 199 -6.53 -0.03 -7.32
CA PRO A 199 -6.38 -1.37 -7.88
C PRO A 199 -7.61 -2.24 -7.61
N LEU A 200 -7.66 -3.41 -8.25
CA LEU A 200 -8.55 -4.50 -7.90
C LEU A 200 -7.78 -5.51 -7.07
N PHE A 201 -8.20 -5.71 -5.81
CA PHE A 201 -7.70 -6.73 -4.91
C PHE A 201 -8.56 -7.98 -5.02
N LEU A 202 -7.94 -9.08 -5.44
CA LEU A 202 -8.53 -10.40 -5.34
C LEU A 202 -8.07 -11.07 -4.04
N LEU A 203 -9.01 -11.23 -3.11
CA LEU A 203 -8.86 -11.95 -1.85
C LEU A 203 -9.17 -13.43 -2.10
N ASP A 204 -8.11 -14.23 -2.26
CA ASP A 204 -8.22 -15.62 -2.69
C ASP A 204 -8.37 -16.55 -1.47
N GLU A 205 -9.30 -17.50 -1.54
CA GLU A 205 -9.55 -18.51 -0.49
C GLU A 205 -9.93 -17.92 0.89
N VAL A 206 -10.91 -17.01 0.92
CA VAL A 206 -11.41 -16.43 2.19
C VAL A 206 -11.99 -17.48 3.15
N ASP A 207 -12.50 -18.59 2.60
CA ASP A 207 -13.02 -19.74 3.33
C ASP A 207 -11.95 -20.53 4.11
N LYS A 208 -10.68 -20.35 3.74
CA LYS A 208 -9.53 -21.05 4.36
C LYS A 208 -8.77 -20.19 5.36
N MET A 209 -9.35 -19.09 5.80
CA MET A 209 -8.83 -18.32 6.92
C MET A 209 -9.04 -19.10 8.22
N GLY A 210 -7.96 -19.28 8.98
CA GLY A 210 -8.00 -19.97 10.27
C GLY A 210 -8.14 -18.98 11.41
N GLN A 211 -8.88 -19.35 12.45
CA GLN A 211 -8.83 -18.65 13.73
C GLN A 211 -7.71 -19.25 14.59
N ASP A 212 -6.75 -18.43 15.03
CA ASP A 212 -5.78 -18.80 16.04
C ASP A 212 -6.03 -18.00 17.34
N PHE A 213 -5.41 -18.44 18.43
CA PHE A 213 -5.55 -17.85 19.77
C PHE A 213 -5.07 -16.37 19.88
N ARG A 214 -4.42 -15.83 18.84
CA ARG A 214 -3.81 -14.49 18.81
C ARG A 214 -4.73 -13.38 18.31
N GLY A 215 -5.91 -13.71 17.78
CA GLY A 215 -6.87 -12.75 17.25
C GLY A 215 -7.68 -13.35 16.10
N ASP A 216 -8.73 -12.66 15.68
CA ASP A 216 -9.54 -13.07 14.52
C ASP A 216 -9.12 -12.24 13.28
N PRO A 217 -8.36 -12.82 12.33
CA PRO A 217 -7.98 -12.11 11.11
C PRO A 217 -9.20 -11.66 10.30
N SER A 218 -10.36 -12.30 10.49
CA SER A 218 -11.63 -11.91 9.86
C SER A 218 -12.07 -10.52 10.30
N SER A 219 -11.87 -10.16 11.58
CA SER A 219 -12.22 -8.84 12.12
C SER A 219 -11.41 -7.73 11.45
N ALA A 220 -10.09 -7.93 11.31
CA ALA A 220 -9.24 -6.98 10.59
C ALA A 220 -9.57 -6.90 9.10
N LEU A 221 -9.98 -8.02 8.49
CA LEU A 221 -10.43 -8.01 7.10
C LEU A 221 -11.76 -7.25 6.96
N LEU A 222 -12.69 -7.35 7.92
CA LEU A 222 -13.94 -6.60 7.90
C LEU A 222 -13.71 -5.09 7.93
N GLU A 223 -12.75 -4.58 8.71
CA GLU A 223 -12.41 -3.15 8.68
C GLU A 223 -11.93 -2.69 7.29
N VAL A 224 -11.15 -3.52 6.59
CA VAL A 224 -10.66 -3.23 5.23
C VAL A 224 -11.79 -3.27 4.20
N LEU A 225 -12.75 -4.17 4.38
CA LEU A 225 -13.85 -4.40 3.44
C LEU A 225 -15.05 -3.47 3.68
N ASP A 226 -15.24 -3.00 4.91
CA ASP A 226 -16.34 -2.13 5.29
C ASP A 226 -16.18 -0.73 4.68
N PRO A 227 -17.09 -0.28 3.80
CA PRO A 227 -17.04 1.05 3.21
C PRO A 227 -17.12 2.21 4.22
N GLU A 228 -17.55 1.96 5.45
CA GLU A 228 -17.59 2.98 6.50
C GLU A 228 -16.25 3.15 7.21
N GLN A 229 -15.43 2.09 7.28
CA GLN A 229 -14.16 2.08 8.01
C GLN A 229 -12.93 2.16 7.09
N ASN A 230 -13.03 1.65 5.86
CA ASN A 230 -11.87 1.51 4.97
C ASN A 230 -11.23 2.83 4.52
N SER A 231 -11.93 3.97 4.66
CA SER A 231 -11.37 5.29 4.36
C SER A 231 -10.37 5.79 5.41
N THR A 232 -10.41 5.21 6.60
CA THR A 232 -9.56 5.56 7.76
C THR A 232 -8.83 4.32 8.28
N PHE A 233 -8.50 3.36 7.41
CA PHE A 233 -7.81 2.13 7.80
C PHE A 233 -6.43 2.46 8.41
N VAL A 234 -6.13 1.89 9.57
CA VAL A 234 -4.86 2.11 10.28
C VAL A 234 -4.04 0.82 10.35
N ASP A 235 -2.88 0.83 9.71
CA ASP A 235 -1.87 -0.21 9.84
C ASP A 235 -0.97 0.05 11.06
N HIS A 236 -0.69 -0.97 11.86
CA HIS A 236 0.10 -0.88 13.09
C HIS A 236 1.57 -0.49 12.87
N TYR A 237 2.11 -0.70 11.67
CA TYR A 237 3.47 -0.30 11.34
C TYR A 237 3.54 1.18 10.95
N VAL A 238 2.57 1.62 10.14
CA VAL A 238 2.56 2.98 9.58
C VAL A 238 1.94 3.98 10.57
N GLU A 239 0.94 3.54 11.34
CA GLU A 239 0.15 4.28 12.34
C GLU A 239 -0.30 5.67 11.84
N VAL A 240 -0.81 5.71 10.61
CA VAL A 240 -1.56 6.84 10.02
C VAL A 240 -2.74 6.25 9.27
N GLU A 241 -3.81 7.03 9.16
CA GLU A 241 -4.97 6.64 8.36
C GLU A 241 -4.60 6.55 6.87
N TYR A 242 -4.97 5.43 6.24
CA TYR A 242 -4.76 5.19 4.82
C TYR A 242 -6.09 4.84 4.14
N ASP A 243 -6.44 5.64 3.13
CA ASP A 243 -7.72 5.55 2.44
C ASP A 243 -7.73 4.41 1.40
N LEU A 244 -8.45 3.34 1.72
CA LEU A 244 -8.69 2.18 0.86
C LEU A 244 -10.05 2.23 0.14
N SER A 245 -10.83 3.31 0.28
CA SER A 245 -12.20 3.39 -0.26
C SER A 245 -12.31 3.33 -1.79
N GLU A 246 -11.20 3.59 -2.50
CA GLU A 246 -11.12 3.49 -3.96
C GLU A 246 -10.69 2.10 -4.47
N VAL A 247 -10.24 1.23 -3.56
CA VAL A 247 -9.81 -0.13 -3.88
C VAL A 247 -11.06 -0.98 -4.15
N MET A 248 -11.02 -1.74 -5.25
CA MET A 248 -12.09 -2.68 -5.57
C MET A 248 -11.72 -4.05 -5.01
N PHE A 249 -12.44 -4.51 -3.99
CA PHE A 249 -12.25 -5.84 -3.40
C PHE A 249 -13.17 -6.88 -4.05
N VAL A 250 -12.59 -8.01 -4.44
CA VAL A 250 -13.30 -9.20 -4.92
C VAL A 250 -12.77 -10.39 -4.12
N ALA A 251 -13.66 -11.20 -3.55
CA ALA A 251 -13.31 -12.39 -2.80
C ALA A 251 -13.53 -13.66 -3.63
N THR A 252 -12.76 -14.72 -3.34
CA THR A 252 -13.02 -16.07 -3.83
C THR A 252 -13.10 -17.04 -2.66
N ALA A 253 -14.01 -18.02 -2.77
CA ALA A 253 -14.14 -19.10 -1.81
C ALA A 253 -14.37 -20.44 -2.53
N ASN A 254 -14.05 -21.55 -1.87
CA ASN A 254 -14.35 -22.88 -2.38
C ASN A 254 -15.68 -23.45 -1.87
N THR A 255 -16.16 -22.99 -0.72
CA THR A 255 -17.40 -23.41 -0.05
C THR A 255 -18.18 -22.23 0.47
#